data_AF-A0A1F3BGI3-F1
#
_entry.id   AF-A0A1F3BGI3-F1
#
_cell.length_a   1.000
_cell.length_b   1.000
_cell.length_c   1.000
_cell.angle_alpha   90.00
_cell.angle_beta   90.00
_cell.angle_gamma   90.00
#
_symmetry.space_group_name_H-M   'P 1'
#
loop_
_entity.id
_entity.type
_entity.pdbx_description
1 polymer ?
#
loop_
_entity_poly.entity_id
_entity_poly.type
_entity_poly.pdbx_seq_one_letter_code
_entity_poly.pdbx_strand_id
1 'polypeptide(L)'
;MTNLLLYNRKLETVFDLLGRKENDVTFSLGWVLSHSRTFLGQLMANLFPHCDCGQPDEIRLQDPGKDGGYTDVEVYTANARIIVEAKRGWSLPGEAQLKLCAARLVPPVEGQRTALVVMSECLSEYANSKLKDYVLPVPVLHRSWKEVADLAQKCVGLGCQSEKRLLREFHTYLKGLLSMQDHTSNLVYVVSVHRGPVQWLAESPVDFLESTGMYFHPLGTGGWPKEPPNYFGFRYDGRLQRIHHVEKCEVGVNLCKRFPDQYRGGDHAHVLYTLGPNIPIPTDRTIRTGNIYPSGRVWAALDLLLTCQTISEARDKTKGRQPDIGV
;
A
#
# COMPACT_ATOMS: atom_id res chain seq x y z
N MET A 1 -0.37 -11.13 -32.04
CA MET A 1 -1.51 -11.06 -31.10
C MET A 1 -2.38 -9.89 -31.50
N THR A 2 -3.70 -10.09 -31.52
CA THR A 2 -4.68 -9.02 -31.78
C THR A 2 -4.83 -8.16 -30.52
N ASN A 3 -4.91 -6.84 -30.68
CA ASN A 3 -5.22 -5.95 -29.55
C ASN A 3 -6.70 -6.10 -29.17
N LEU A 4 -6.97 -6.45 -27.91
CA LEU A 4 -8.31 -6.39 -27.33
C LEU A 4 -8.42 -5.08 -26.54
N LEU A 5 -9.38 -4.24 -26.91
CA LEU A 5 -9.62 -2.94 -26.29
C LEU A 5 -11.01 -2.92 -25.63
N LEU A 6 -11.10 -2.38 -24.42
CA LEU A 6 -12.36 -2.05 -23.74
C LEU A 6 -12.33 -0.57 -23.39
N TYR A 7 -13.24 0.23 -23.96
CA TYR A 7 -13.24 1.70 -23.81
C TYR A 7 -11.85 2.32 -24.09
N ASN A 8 -11.22 1.93 -25.21
CA ASN A 8 -9.85 2.33 -25.61
C ASN A 8 -8.72 1.93 -24.63
N ARG A 9 -9.01 1.18 -23.57
CA ARG A 9 -8.01 0.56 -22.72
C ARG A 9 -7.62 -0.80 -23.27
N LYS A 10 -6.32 -1.00 -23.53
CA LYS A 10 -5.79 -2.32 -23.89
C LYS A 10 -5.96 -3.29 -22.71
N LEU A 11 -6.48 -4.47 -22.99
CA LEU A 11 -6.56 -5.57 -22.03
C LEU A 11 -5.32 -6.45 -22.20
N GLU A 12 -4.61 -6.70 -21.10
CA GLU A 12 -3.40 -7.54 -21.10
C GLU A 12 -3.74 -8.98 -20.69
N THR A 13 -4.81 -9.17 -19.92
CA THR A 13 -5.20 -10.45 -19.31
C THR A 13 -6.72 -10.63 -19.32
N VAL A 14 -7.20 -11.87 -19.13
CA VAL A 14 -8.65 -12.13 -19.01
C VAL A 14 -9.26 -11.42 -17.79
N PHE A 15 -8.49 -11.23 -16.72
CA PHE A 15 -8.95 -10.56 -15.49
C PHE A 15 -9.21 -9.06 -15.68
N ASP A 16 -8.59 -8.41 -16.67
CA ASP A 16 -8.89 -7.02 -17.00
C ASP A 16 -10.35 -6.82 -17.45
N LEU A 17 -11.07 -7.90 -17.82
CA LEU A 17 -12.51 -7.87 -18.12
C LEU A 17 -13.37 -7.64 -16.86
N LEU A 18 -12.90 -8.04 -15.67
CA LEU A 18 -13.62 -7.82 -14.41
C LEU A 18 -13.62 -6.33 -14.04
N GLY A 19 -12.45 -5.71 -14.16
CA GLY A 19 -12.26 -4.30 -13.80
C GLY A 19 -11.00 -4.09 -12.99
N ARG A 20 -11.05 -3.15 -12.05
CA ARG A 20 -9.93 -2.76 -11.17
C ARG A 20 -10.39 -2.30 -9.78
N LYS A 21 -11.66 -2.46 -9.44
CA LYS A 21 -12.24 -2.17 -8.13
C LYS A 21 -11.86 -3.29 -7.15
N GLU A 22 -12.01 -3.03 -5.85
CA GLU A 22 -11.69 -3.98 -4.76
C GLU A 22 -12.28 -5.37 -5.02
N ASN A 23 -13.59 -5.42 -5.29
CA ASN A 23 -14.30 -6.66 -5.61
C ASN A 23 -13.74 -7.37 -6.85
N ASP A 24 -13.32 -6.63 -7.88
CA ASP A 24 -12.77 -7.24 -9.11
C ASP A 24 -11.46 -7.99 -8.80
N VAL A 25 -10.66 -7.46 -7.86
CA VAL A 25 -9.42 -8.11 -7.40
C VAL A 25 -9.73 -9.35 -6.58
N THR A 26 -10.69 -9.28 -5.66
CA THR A 26 -11.04 -10.44 -4.80
C THR A 26 -11.70 -11.56 -5.60
N PHE A 27 -12.50 -11.23 -6.62
CA PHE A 27 -13.04 -12.21 -7.57
C PHE A 27 -11.93 -12.91 -8.36
N SER A 28 -10.95 -12.14 -8.86
CA SER A 28 -9.80 -12.74 -9.56
C SER A 28 -8.99 -13.67 -8.65
N LEU A 29 -8.80 -13.30 -7.38
CA LEU A 29 -8.15 -14.15 -6.38
C LEU A 29 -8.94 -15.44 -6.17
N GLY A 30 -10.24 -15.36 -5.88
CA GLY A 30 -11.09 -16.55 -5.69
C GLY A 30 -11.10 -17.50 -6.90
N TRP A 31 -11.16 -16.93 -8.11
CA TRP A 31 -11.06 -17.71 -9.34
C TRP A 31 -9.74 -18.46 -9.44
N VAL A 32 -8.61 -17.80 -9.13
CA VAL A 32 -7.29 -18.43 -9.18
C VAL A 32 -7.14 -19.48 -8.09
N LEU A 33 -7.63 -19.24 -6.88
CA LEU A 33 -7.59 -20.21 -5.78
C LEU A 33 -8.39 -21.47 -6.11
N SER A 34 -9.55 -21.34 -6.76
CA SER A 34 -10.38 -22.48 -7.17
C SER A 34 -9.82 -23.26 -8.37
N HIS A 35 -8.97 -22.64 -9.20
CA HIS A 35 -8.44 -23.25 -10.43
C HIS A 35 -6.94 -23.55 -10.38
N SER A 36 -6.24 -23.22 -9.29
CA SER A 36 -4.85 -23.63 -9.07
C SER A 36 -4.63 -24.16 -7.65
N ARG A 37 -4.55 -25.49 -7.55
CA ARG A 37 -4.21 -26.17 -6.28
C ARG A 37 -2.79 -25.84 -5.85
N THR A 38 -1.88 -25.68 -6.80
CA THR A 38 -0.51 -25.27 -6.51
C THR A 38 -0.47 -23.91 -5.84
N PHE A 39 -1.17 -22.92 -6.39
CA PHE A 39 -1.17 -21.58 -5.80
C PHE A 39 -1.87 -21.54 -4.45
N LEU A 40 -3.03 -22.19 -4.32
CA LEU A 40 -3.73 -22.27 -3.05
C LEU A 40 -2.88 -22.96 -1.98
N GLY A 41 -2.25 -24.10 -2.29
CA GLY A 41 -1.39 -24.80 -1.35
C GLY A 41 -0.20 -23.94 -0.89
N GLN A 42 0.41 -23.18 -1.82
CA GLN A 42 1.49 -22.25 -1.48
C GLN A 42 1.00 -21.05 -0.65
N LEU A 43 -0.21 -20.54 -0.90
CA LEU A 43 -0.80 -19.47 -0.08
C LEU A 43 -1.10 -19.98 1.33
N MET A 44 -1.69 -21.16 1.47
CA MET A 44 -2.00 -21.76 2.77
C MET A 44 -0.72 -22.07 3.56
N ALA A 45 0.31 -22.63 2.92
CA ALA A 45 1.61 -22.84 3.56
C ALA A 45 2.31 -21.54 3.97
N ASN A 46 2.08 -20.46 3.21
CA ASN A 46 2.60 -19.14 3.55
C ASN A 46 1.84 -18.50 4.73
N LEU A 47 0.54 -18.75 4.89
CA LEU A 47 -0.27 -18.26 6.01
C LEU A 47 -0.10 -19.11 7.27
N PHE A 48 0.00 -20.43 7.12
CA PHE A 48 0.20 -21.39 8.20
C PHE A 48 1.47 -22.23 7.95
N PRO A 49 2.66 -21.66 8.23
CA PRO A 49 3.91 -22.39 8.09
C PRO A 49 3.89 -23.70 8.88
N HIS A 50 4.45 -24.76 8.28
CA HIS A 50 4.57 -26.09 8.89
C HIS A 50 3.24 -26.79 9.23
N CYS A 51 2.11 -26.32 8.69
CA CYS A 51 0.81 -26.96 8.87
C CYS A 51 0.30 -27.53 7.54
N ASP A 52 -0.15 -28.78 7.56
CA ASP A 52 -0.93 -29.34 6.45
C ASP A 52 -2.38 -28.88 6.56
N CYS A 53 -2.75 -27.93 5.69
CA CYS A 53 -4.12 -27.40 5.64
C CYS A 53 -5.09 -28.37 4.96
N GLY A 54 -4.62 -29.47 4.36
CA GLY A 54 -5.45 -30.40 3.60
C GLY A 54 -5.86 -29.86 2.23
N GLN A 55 -6.68 -30.63 1.51
CA GLN A 55 -7.21 -30.22 0.20
C GLN A 55 -8.32 -29.17 0.37
N PRO A 56 -8.47 -28.25 -0.59
CA PRO A 56 -9.60 -27.34 -0.61
C PRO A 56 -10.89 -28.06 -0.93
N ASP A 57 -11.92 -27.69 -0.18
CA ASP A 57 -13.28 -28.20 -0.36
C ASP A 57 -14.17 -27.12 -0.99
N GLU A 58 -13.97 -25.85 -0.61
CA GLU A 58 -14.83 -24.76 -1.07
C GLU A 58 -14.12 -23.40 -1.05
N ILE A 59 -14.37 -22.60 -2.09
CA ILE A 59 -14.02 -21.17 -2.15
C ILE A 59 -15.31 -20.38 -2.31
N ARG A 60 -15.63 -19.50 -1.38
CA ARG A 60 -16.80 -18.62 -1.45
C ARG A 60 -16.37 -17.18 -1.68
N LEU A 61 -17.14 -16.46 -2.49
CA LEU A 61 -16.95 -15.04 -2.76
C LEU A 61 -18.20 -14.28 -2.34
N GLN A 62 -18.03 -13.18 -1.62
CA GLN A 62 -19.15 -12.34 -1.16
C GLN A 62 -20.24 -13.11 -0.41
N ASP A 63 -19.82 -14.02 0.49
CA ASP A 63 -20.78 -14.81 1.26
C ASP A 63 -21.54 -13.90 2.24
N PRO A 64 -22.87 -13.78 2.11
CA PRO A 64 -23.65 -12.84 2.90
C PRO A 64 -23.68 -13.26 4.37
N GLY A 65 -23.51 -12.29 5.25
CA GLY A 65 -23.63 -12.46 6.69
C GLY A 65 -25.05 -12.21 7.16
N LYS A 66 -25.34 -12.71 8.36
CA LYS A 66 -26.62 -12.45 9.05
C LYS A 66 -26.83 -10.98 9.41
N ASP A 67 -25.76 -10.20 9.36
CA ASP A 67 -25.66 -8.76 9.63
C ASP A 67 -25.87 -7.88 8.39
N GLY A 68 -26.11 -8.47 7.22
CA GLY A 68 -26.29 -7.75 5.95
C GLY A 68 -24.98 -7.32 5.27
N GLY A 69 -23.82 -7.64 5.85
CA GLY A 69 -22.52 -7.52 5.21
C GLY A 69 -22.16 -8.76 4.39
N TYR A 70 -20.99 -8.74 3.74
CA TYR A 70 -20.44 -9.91 3.05
C TYR A 70 -18.93 -9.98 3.27
N THR A 71 -18.35 -11.17 3.13
CA THR A 71 -16.89 -11.39 3.19
C THR A 71 -16.32 -11.43 1.78
N ASP A 72 -15.09 -10.94 1.58
CA ASP A 72 -14.54 -10.90 0.23
C ASP A 72 -14.25 -12.29 -0.35
N VAL A 73 -13.47 -13.08 0.39
CA VAL A 73 -13.16 -14.48 0.03
C VAL A 73 -13.17 -15.34 1.29
N GLU A 74 -13.84 -16.49 1.25
CA GLU A 74 -13.70 -17.53 2.26
C GLU A 74 -13.10 -18.77 1.63
N VAL A 75 -12.11 -19.36 2.30
CA VAL A 75 -11.46 -20.60 1.85
C VAL A 75 -11.66 -21.65 2.91
N TYR A 76 -12.20 -22.78 2.49
CA TYR A 76 -12.44 -23.95 3.32
C TYR A 76 -11.61 -25.11 2.80
N THR A 77 -10.87 -25.72 3.71
CA THR A 77 -10.12 -26.95 3.50
C THR A 77 -10.43 -27.92 4.63
N ALA A 78 -10.01 -29.18 4.47
CA ALA A 78 -10.24 -30.19 5.49
C ALA A 78 -9.73 -29.78 6.88
N ASN A 79 -8.56 -29.12 6.94
CA ASN A 79 -7.86 -28.78 8.18
C ASN A 79 -7.70 -27.27 8.42
N ALA A 80 -8.30 -26.41 7.60
CA ALA A 80 -8.19 -24.97 7.78
C ALA A 80 -9.39 -24.19 7.21
N ARG A 81 -9.66 -23.03 7.81
CA ARG A 81 -10.62 -22.06 7.31
C ARG A 81 -10.05 -20.65 7.42
N ILE A 82 -9.99 -19.94 6.32
CA ILE A 82 -9.61 -18.53 6.31
C ILE A 82 -10.72 -17.68 5.74
N ILE A 83 -10.89 -16.49 6.31
CA ILE A 83 -11.69 -15.43 5.74
C ILE A 83 -10.74 -14.32 5.35
N VAL A 84 -10.77 -13.92 4.09
CA VAL A 84 -10.00 -12.81 3.56
C VAL A 84 -10.87 -11.56 3.57
N GLU A 85 -10.36 -10.50 4.17
CA GLU A 85 -10.87 -9.15 4.07
C GLU A 85 -9.83 -8.33 3.29
N ALA A 86 -10.17 -7.96 2.07
CA ALA A 86 -9.29 -7.23 1.17
C ALA A 86 -9.57 -5.73 1.20
N LYS A 87 -8.54 -4.94 0.93
CA LYS A 87 -8.61 -3.50 0.79
C LYS A 87 -7.73 -3.03 -0.36
N ARG A 88 -8.17 -2.00 -1.08
CA ARG A 88 -7.33 -1.30 -2.06
C ARG A 88 -6.44 -0.23 -1.42
N GLY A 89 -5.29 0.03 -2.05
CA GLY A 89 -4.34 1.02 -1.60
C GLY A 89 -3.81 0.74 -0.19
N TRP A 90 -3.38 1.80 0.50
CA TRP A 90 -2.88 1.71 1.88
C TRP A 90 -3.99 1.84 2.92
N SER A 91 -5.17 1.31 2.60
CA SER A 91 -6.27 1.20 3.54
C SER A 91 -6.27 -0.17 4.23
N LEU A 92 -6.71 -0.18 5.49
CA LEU A 92 -6.88 -1.38 6.30
C LEU A 92 -8.33 -1.41 6.79
N PRO A 93 -8.92 -2.61 6.94
CA PRO A 93 -10.27 -2.74 7.47
C PRO A 93 -10.36 -2.23 8.91
N GLY A 94 -11.52 -1.66 9.25
CA GLY A 94 -11.78 -1.20 10.61
C GLY A 94 -11.98 -2.35 11.60
N GLU A 95 -11.78 -2.09 12.89
CA GLU A 95 -11.96 -3.12 13.94
C GLU A 95 -13.37 -3.73 13.93
N ALA A 96 -14.39 -2.93 13.62
CA ALA A 96 -15.77 -3.43 13.53
C ALA A 96 -15.93 -4.47 12.41
N GLN A 97 -15.38 -4.22 11.22
CA GLN A 97 -15.41 -5.17 10.09
C GLN A 97 -14.66 -6.46 10.45
N LEU A 98 -13.49 -6.34 11.07
CA LEU A 98 -12.71 -7.50 11.49
C LEU A 98 -13.46 -8.35 12.53
N LYS A 99 -14.19 -7.73 13.46
CA LYS A 99 -15.01 -8.47 14.44
C LYS A 99 -16.14 -9.25 13.79
N LEU A 100 -16.80 -8.69 12.78
CA LEU A 100 -17.88 -9.37 12.04
C LEU A 100 -17.34 -10.59 11.28
N CYS A 101 -16.18 -10.44 10.62
CA CYS A 101 -15.52 -11.56 9.95
C CYS A 101 -15.03 -12.62 10.94
N ALA A 102 -14.35 -12.21 12.02
CA ALA A 102 -13.84 -13.13 13.03
C ALA A 102 -14.96 -13.93 13.71
N ALA A 103 -16.13 -13.32 13.94
CA ALA A 103 -17.27 -14.02 14.54
C ALA A 103 -17.74 -15.23 13.71
N ARG A 104 -17.52 -15.24 12.40
CA ARG A 104 -17.85 -16.38 11.52
C ARG A 104 -16.91 -17.57 11.70
N LEU A 105 -15.72 -17.35 12.27
CA LEU A 105 -14.70 -18.36 12.56
C LEU A 105 -14.78 -18.88 14.01
N VAL A 106 -15.78 -18.43 14.77
CA VAL A 106 -15.99 -18.79 16.18
C VAL A 106 -17.33 -19.54 16.34
N PRO A 107 -17.39 -20.63 17.12
CA PRO A 107 -16.27 -21.30 17.79
C PRO A 107 -15.32 -21.98 16.78
N PRO A 108 -14.04 -22.21 17.16
CA PRO A 108 -13.14 -22.96 16.32
C PRO A 108 -13.64 -24.40 16.14
N VAL A 109 -13.44 -24.94 14.95
CA VAL A 109 -13.70 -26.36 14.65
C VAL A 109 -12.47 -27.17 15.08
N GLU A 110 -12.69 -28.23 15.86
CA GLU A 110 -11.61 -29.11 16.32
C GLU A 110 -10.81 -29.67 15.13
N GLY A 111 -9.48 -29.63 15.22
CA GLY A 111 -8.59 -30.06 14.15
C GLY A 111 -8.40 -29.05 13.02
N GLN A 112 -9.16 -27.95 12.98
CA GLN A 112 -9.00 -26.90 11.96
C GLN A 112 -8.23 -25.68 12.46
N ARG A 113 -7.30 -25.19 11.63
CA ARG A 113 -6.67 -23.87 11.80
C ARG A 113 -7.60 -22.79 11.27
N THR A 114 -7.72 -21.68 11.98
CA THR A 114 -8.49 -20.53 11.50
C THR A 114 -7.65 -19.26 11.52
N ALA A 115 -7.87 -18.38 10.54
CA ALA A 115 -7.31 -17.04 10.54
C ALA A 115 -8.19 -16.06 9.78
N LEU A 116 -8.18 -14.81 10.25
CA LEU A 116 -8.65 -13.67 9.49
C LEU A 116 -7.48 -13.09 8.72
N VAL A 117 -7.57 -13.06 7.39
CA VAL A 117 -6.48 -12.63 6.51
C VAL A 117 -6.82 -11.28 5.92
N VAL A 118 -6.07 -10.25 6.29
CA VAL A 118 -6.19 -8.92 5.70
C VAL A 118 -5.28 -8.84 4.47
N MET A 119 -5.84 -8.50 3.31
CA MET A 119 -5.04 -8.25 2.10
C MET A 119 -5.12 -6.79 1.67
N SER A 120 -3.99 -6.14 1.46
CA SER A 120 -3.97 -4.73 1.01
C SER A 120 -2.70 -4.36 0.24
N GLU A 121 -2.58 -3.13 -0.26
CA GLU A 121 -1.32 -2.66 -0.87
C GLU A 121 -0.34 -2.13 0.19
N CYS A 122 -0.75 -2.13 1.46
CA CYS A 122 0.13 -1.82 2.59
C CYS A 122 1.33 -2.76 2.62
N LEU A 123 2.49 -2.23 3.01
CA LEU A 123 3.60 -3.07 3.43
C LEU A 123 3.25 -3.82 4.71
N SER A 124 3.77 -5.04 4.84
CA SER A 124 3.43 -5.96 5.93
C SER A 124 3.79 -5.38 7.29
N GLU A 125 4.91 -4.67 7.41
CA GLU A 125 5.33 -3.99 8.64
C GLU A 125 4.34 -2.89 9.05
N TYR A 126 3.83 -2.13 8.08
CA TYR A 126 2.81 -1.11 8.35
C TYR A 126 1.51 -1.74 8.83
N ALA A 127 1.02 -2.74 8.10
CA ALA A 127 -0.23 -3.40 8.45
C ALA A 127 -0.15 -4.06 9.83
N ASN A 128 0.92 -4.78 10.12
CA ASN A 128 1.14 -5.42 11.42
C ASN A 128 1.29 -4.39 12.55
N SER A 129 1.79 -3.18 12.29
CA SER A 129 1.84 -2.11 13.30
C SER A 129 0.46 -1.49 13.63
N LYS A 130 -0.56 -1.76 12.80
CA LYS A 130 -1.91 -1.17 12.91
C LYS A 130 -2.99 -2.18 13.23
N LEU A 131 -2.85 -3.40 12.74
CA LEU A 131 -3.76 -4.50 13.01
C LEU A 131 -3.46 -5.08 14.39
N LYS A 132 -4.49 -5.58 15.07
CA LYS A 132 -4.30 -6.38 16.28
C LYS A 132 -3.89 -7.78 15.85
N ASP A 133 -2.98 -8.41 16.58
CA ASP A 133 -2.58 -9.81 16.33
C ASP A 133 -3.77 -10.78 16.41
N TYR A 134 -4.79 -10.44 17.20
CA TYR A 134 -6.00 -11.22 17.39
C TYR A 134 -7.25 -10.32 17.41
N VAL A 135 -8.33 -10.81 16.82
CA VAL A 135 -9.68 -10.24 16.94
C VAL A 135 -10.61 -11.37 17.36
N LEU A 136 -11.26 -11.22 18.52
CA LEU A 136 -11.82 -12.36 19.26
C LEU A 136 -10.68 -13.39 19.52
N PRO A 137 -10.88 -14.73 19.57
CA PRO A 137 -9.76 -15.67 19.67
C PRO A 137 -9.13 -16.02 18.30
N VAL A 138 -9.43 -15.27 17.23
CA VAL A 138 -8.97 -15.59 15.87
C VAL A 138 -7.71 -14.77 15.55
N PRO A 139 -6.62 -15.41 15.07
CA PRO A 139 -5.42 -14.68 14.65
C PRO A 139 -5.70 -13.85 13.40
N VAL A 140 -5.13 -12.64 13.36
CA VAL A 140 -5.17 -11.76 12.20
C VAL A 140 -3.82 -11.81 11.50
N LEU A 141 -3.83 -12.19 10.23
CA LEU A 141 -2.65 -12.22 9.38
C LEU A 141 -2.78 -11.16 8.30
N HIS A 142 -1.68 -10.52 7.90
CA HIS A 142 -1.67 -9.61 6.76
C HIS A 142 -0.82 -10.15 5.61
N ARG A 143 -1.28 -9.97 4.37
CA ARG A 143 -0.47 -10.12 3.16
C ARG A 143 -0.69 -8.94 2.22
N SER A 144 0.39 -8.41 1.69
CA SER A 144 0.30 -7.41 0.63
C SER A 144 -0.11 -8.05 -0.69
N TRP A 145 -0.81 -7.30 -1.54
CA TRP A 145 -1.10 -7.72 -2.92
C TRP A 145 0.18 -8.00 -3.71
N LYS A 146 1.28 -7.33 -3.36
CA LYS A 146 2.61 -7.58 -3.92
C LYS A 146 3.12 -8.97 -3.55
N GLU A 147 3.04 -9.37 -2.29
CA GLU A 147 3.42 -10.72 -1.87
C GLU A 147 2.55 -11.79 -2.54
N VAL A 148 1.25 -11.54 -2.70
CA VAL A 148 0.33 -12.43 -3.43
C VAL A 148 0.74 -12.56 -4.90
N ALA A 149 1.09 -11.46 -5.55
CA ALA A 149 1.57 -11.45 -6.93
C ALA A 149 2.92 -12.20 -7.07
N ASP A 150 3.87 -11.94 -6.18
CA ASP A 150 5.18 -12.60 -6.16
C ASP A 150 5.02 -14.11 -5.91
N LEU A 151 4.07 -14.51 -5.05
CA LEU A 151 3.72 -15.91 -4.82
C LEU A 151 3.14 -16.57 -6.08
N ALA A 152 2.22 -15.89 -6.78
CA ALA A 152 1.64 -16.39 -8.03
C ALA A 152 2.74 -16.63 -9.08
N GLN A 153 3.68 -15.68 -9.22
CA GLN A 153 4.81 -15.80 -10.13
C GLN A 153 5.73 -16.98 -9.78
N LYS A 154 6.01 -17.22 -8.48
CA LYS A 154 6.78 -18.39 -8.03
C LYS A 154 6.06 -19.69 -8.40
N CYS A 155 4.73 -19.74 -8.28
CA CYS A 155 3.93 -20.92 -8.58
C CYS A 155 3.89 -21.31 -10.07
N VAL A 156 4.21 -20.39 -11.00
CA VAL A 156 4.31 -20.68 -12.44
C VAL A 156 5.34 -21.80 -12.71
N GLY A 157 6.37 -21.95 -11.89
CA GLY A 157 7.34 -23.04 -12.03
C GLY A 157 6.82 -24.41 -11.62
N LEU A 158 5.77 -24.46 -10.80
CA LEU A 158 5.34 -25.64 -10.04
C LEU A 158 4.06 -26.28 -10.57
N GLY A 159 3.18 -25.52 -11.24
CA GLY A 159 1.87 -25.99 -11.70
C GLY A 159 1.86 -26.70 -13.05
N CYS A 160 0.71 -27.23 -13.45
CA CYS A 160 0.46 -27.76 -14.80
C CYS A 160 0.28 -26.64 -15.84
N GLN A 161 0.28 -26.93 -17.14
CA GLN A 161 0.27 -25.88 -18.18
C GLN A 161 -0.92 -24.90 -18.09
N SER A 162 -2.12 -25.39 -17.71
CA SER A 162 -3.29 -24.53 -17.49
C SER A 162 -3.09 -23.59 -16.29
N GLU A 163 -2.58 -24.11 -15.17
CA GLU A 163 -2.21 -23.29 -14.00
C GLU A 163 -1.13 -22.27 -14.36
N LYS A 164 -0.09 -22.66 -15.12
CA LYS A 164 0.98 -21.74 -15.53
C LYS A 164 0.44 -20.55 -16.30
N ARG A 165 -0.49 -20.78 -17.24
CA ARG A 165 -1.14 -19.70 -18.00
C ARG A 165 -1.95 -18.81 -17.07
N LEU A 166 -2.82 -19.40 -16.26
CA LEU A 166 -3.69 -18.69 -15.31
C LEU A 166 -2.87 -17.81 -14.35
N LEU A 167 -1.80 -18.36 -13.77
CA LEU A 167 -0.94 -17.65 -12.82
C LEU A 167 -0.13 -16.52 -13.46
N ARG A 168 0.27 -16.65 -14.73
CA ARG A 168 0.89 -15.55 -15.48
C ARG A 168 -0.09 -14.42 -15.76
N GLU A 169 -1.32 -14.77 -16.15
CA GLU A 169 -2.38 -13.79 -16.36
C GLU A 169 -2.73 -13.09 -15.04
N PHE A 170 -2.86 -13.84 -13.94
CA PHE A 170 -3.13 -13.27 -12.62
C PHE A 170 -2.01 -12.37 -12.11
N HIS A 171 -0.76 -12.80 -12.23
CA HIS A 171 0.41 -11.99 -11.86
C HIS A 171 0.49 -10.70 -12.69
N THR A 172 0.26 -10.78 -14.00
CA THR A 172 0.23 -9.59 -14.88
C THR A 172 -0.87 -8.63 -14.48
N TYR A 173 -2.08 -9.15 -14.19
CA TYR A 173 -3.21 -8.37 -13.70
C TYR A 173 -2.90 -7.67 -12.38
N LEU A 174 -2.43 -8.42 -11.36
CA LEU A 174 -2.05 -7.84 -10.07
C LEU A 174 -0.92 -6.81 -10.20
N LYS A 175 0.11 -7.04 -11.03
CA LYS A 175 1.16 -6.03 -11.25
C LYS A 175 0.61 -4.76 -11.87
N GLY A 176 -0.32 -4.87 -12.82
CA GLY A 176 -0.98 -3.71 -13.41
C GLY A 176 -1.89 -2.96 -12.44
N LEU A 177 -2.31 -3.59 -11.34
CA LEU A 177 -3.02 -2.97 -10.24
C LEU A 177 -2.08 -2.31 -9.22
N LEU A 178 -1.00 -3.01 -8.85
CA LEU A 178 0.00 -2.58 -7.87
C LEU A 178 0.90 -1.45 -8.34
N SER A 179 1.10 -1.31 -9.65
CA SER A 179 1.78 -0.16 -10.25
C SER A 179 0.91 1.10 -10.22
N MET A 180 -0.12 1.15 -9.37
CA MET A 180 -0.97 2.31 -9.11
C MET A 180 -0.66 2.96 -7.74
N GLN A 181 0.62 3.03 -7.33
CA GLN A 181 1.10 4.39 -7.05
C GLN A 181 0.76 5.15 -8.32
N ASP A 182 -0.13 6.14 -8.29
CA ASP A 182 -0.54 6.81 -9.51
C ASP A 182 0.69 7.50 -10.11
N HIS A 183 1.57 6.79 -10.81
CA HIS A 183 2.83 7.32 -11.34
C HIS A 183 2.57 8.43 -12.36
N THR A 184 1.31 8.59 -12.78
CA THR A 184 0.84 9.72 -13.61
C THR A 184 0.38 10.91 -12.78
N SER A 185 0.14 10.74 -11.48
CA SER A 185 -0.12 11.82 -10.54
C SER A 185 1.11 12.71 -10.44
N ASN A 186 0.88 13.96 -10.80
CA ASN A 186 1.83 15.03 -10.64
C ASN A 186 1.73 15.69 -9.25
N LEU A 187 1.06 15.07 -8.28
CA LEU A 187 0.93 15.64 -6.94
C LEU A 187 2.23 15.54 -6.16
N VAL A 188 2.62 16.67 -5.59
CA VAL A 188 3.77 16.83 -4.72
C VAL A 188 3.29 17.02 -3.29
N TYR A 189 3.82 16.19 -2.38
CA TYR A 189 3.60 16.37 -0.96
C TYR A 189 4.69 17.30 -0.39
N VAL A 190 4.29 18.54 -0.08
CA VAL A 190 5.21 19.57 0.38
C VAL A 190 5.33 19.55 1.89
N VAL A 191 6.56 19.41 2.40
CA VAL A 191 6.89 19.30 3.81
C VAL A 191 7.86 20.41 4.24
N SER A 192 7.71 20.88 5.47
CA SER A 192 8.67 21.80 6.08
C SER A 192 9.83 21.01 6.65
N VAL A 193 11.06 21.41 6.33
CA VAL A 193 12.28 20.82 6.87
C VAL A 193 13.03 21.87 7.69
N HIS A 194 13.63 21.47 8.79
CA HIS A 194 14.39 22.37 9.65
C HIS A 194 15.85 22.42 9.18
N ARG A 195 16.39 23.64 9.05
CA ARG A 195 17.81 23.90 8.76
C ARG A 195 18.68 23.94 10.04
N GLY A 196 18.05 24.13 11.19
CA GLY A 196 18.75 24.16 12.49
C GLY A 196 19.00 22.76 13.06
N PRO A 197 19.83 22.65 14.11
CA PRO A 197 20.07 21.40 14.81
C PRO A 197 18.77 20.90 15.44
N VAL A 198 18.61 19.57 15.45
CA VAL A 198 17.51 18.87 16.13
C VAL A 198 18.09 17.79 17.03
N GLN A 199 17.40 17.44 18.11
CA GLN A 199 17.93 16.47 19.08
C GLN A 199 18.05 15.04 18.53
N TRP A 200 17.23 14.70 17.52
CA TRP A 200 17.09 13.35 16.97
C TRP A 200 17.96 13.08 15.73
N LEU A 201 18.76 14.05 15.27
CA LEU A 201 19.82 13.86 14.27
C LEU A 201 21.14 14.49 14.71
N ALA A 202 22.25 13.95 14.21
CA ALA A 202 23.58 14.52 14.36
C ALA A 202 23.77 15.81 13.53
N GLU A 203 23.23 15.84 12.32
CA GLU A 203 23.23 16.99 11.41
C GLU A 203 21.84 17.65 11.34
N SER A 204 21.68 18.76 10.61
CA SER A 204 20.33 19.31 10.43
C SER A 204 19.50 18.40 9.50
N PRO A 205 18.16 18.37 9.62
CA PRO A 205 17.33 17.61 8.67
C PRO A 205 17.51 18.01 7.20
N VAL A 206 17.89 19.26 6.92
CA VAL A 206 18.26 19.70 5.56
C VAL A 206 19.58 19.08 5.14
N ASP A 207 20.60 19.10 5.98
CA ASP A 207 21.91 18.54 5.65
C ASP A 207 21.83 17.02 5.42
N PHE A 208 21.07 16.30 6.27
CA PHE A 208 20.83 14.87 6.09
C PHE A 208 20.16 14.57 4.75
N LEU A 209 19.12 15.33 4.40
CA LEU A 209 18.43 15.20 3.12
C LEU A 209 19.41 15.39 1.95
N GLU A 210 20.26 16.42 2.03
CA GLU A 210 21.20 16.78 0.98
C GLU A 210 22.37 15.80 0.86
N SER A 211 22.87 15.28 1.99
CA SER A 211 24.00 14.35 2.03
C SER A 211 23.61 12.92 1.66
N THR A 212 22.41 12.48 2.04
CA THR A 212 21.97 11.10 1.84
C THR A 212 21.05 10.91 0.65
N GLY A 213 20.38 11.97 0.18
CA GLY A 213 19.27 11.85 -0.78
C GLY A 213 18.08 11.08 -0.21
N MET A 214 17.91 11.08 1.12
CA MET A 214 16.85 10.35 1.81
C MET A 214 16.00 11.26 2.68
N TYR A 215 14.72 10.91 2.80
CA TYR A 215 13.79 11.56 3.71
C TYR A 215 13.00 10.53 4.49
N PHE A 216 12.61 10.84 5.72
CA PHE A 216 11.84 9.92 6.53
C PHE A 216 10.82 10.62 7.41
N HIS A 217 9.84 9.84 7.86
CA HIS A 217 8.92 10.26 8.91
C HIS A 217 8.45 9.10 9.78
N PRO A 218 7.91 9.37 10.99
CA PRO A 218 7.34 8.33 11.84
C PRO A 218 6.23 7.55 11.14
N LEU A 219 6.16 6.25 11.39
CA LEU A 219 5.17 5.38 10.78
C LEU A 219 3.77 5.60 11.37
N GLY A 220 2.79 5.93 10.53
CA GLY A 220 1.36 5.88 10.87
C GLY A 220 0.90 6.85 11.97
N THR A 221 1.62 7.96 12.20
CA THR A 221 1.24 8.99 13.18
C THR A 221 1.18 10.37 12.51
N GLY A 222 0.63 11.36 13.21
CA GLY A 222 0.78 12.77 12.83
C GLY A 222 0.30 13.15 11.42
N GLY A 223 -0.72 12.51 10.86
CA GLY A 223 -1.31 12.91 9.57
C GLY A 223 -0.40 12.81 8.35
N TRP A 224 0.61 11.93 8.38
CA TRP A 224 1.38 11.58 7.19
C TRP A 224 0.51 10.88 6.14
N PRO A 225 0.86 10.97 4.83
CA PRO A 225 0.15 10.26 3.78
C PRO A 225 0.04 8.78 4.09
N LYS A 226 -1.15 8.21 3.83
CA LYS A 226 -1.35 6.75 3.93
C LYS A 226 -0.57 6.03 2.84
N GLU A 227 -0.55 6.61 1.65
CA GLU A 227 0.19 6.13 0.50
C GLU A 227 1.47 6.94 0.29
N PRO A 228 2.60 6.29 -0.03
CA PRO A 228 3.84 6.97 -0.42
C PRO A 228 3.61 7.98 -1.55
N PRO A 229 3.96 9.27 -1.37
CA PRO A 229 3.84 10.26 -2.44
C PRO A 229 4.79 9.92 -3.60
N ASN A 230 4.43 10.32 -4.82
CA ASN A 230 5.37 10.24 -5.95
C ASN A 230 6.46 11.30 -5.88
N TYR A 231 6.12 12.46 -5.33
CA TYR A 231 7.04 13.59 -5.22
C TYR A 231 7.00 14.20 -3.83
N PHE A 232 8.17 14.51 -3.29
CA PHE A 232 8.31 15.37 -2.13
C PHE A 232 8.76 16.77 -2.55
N GLY A 233 8.12 17.79 -1.99
CA GLY A 233 8.59 19.16 -2.03
C GLY A 233 9.13 19.55 -0.66
N PHE A 234 10.33 20.11 -0.59
CA PHE A 234 10.93 20.53 0.67
C PHE A 234 10.95 22.05 0.74
N ARG A 235 10.30 22.59 1.78
CA ARG A 235 10.32 24.02 2.08
C ARG A 235 11.10 24.31 3.35
N TYR A 236 11.93 25.34 3.27
CA TYR A 236 12.68 25.92 4.39
C TYR A 236 13.07 27.36 4.01
N ASP A 237 13.40 28.17 5.02
CA ASP A 237 13.66 29.61 4.84
C ASP A 237 12.48 30.36 4.19
N GLY A 238 11.25 29.95 4.50
CA GLY A 238 10.03 30.61 4.02
C GLY A 238 9.73 30.42 2.52
N ARG A 239 10.39 29.47 1.84
CA ARG A 239 10.20 29.18 0.41
C ARG A 239 10.35 27.70 0.08
N LEU A 240 9.85 27.30 -1.09
CA LEU A 240 10.14 26.00 -1.69
C LEU A 240 11.60 25.99 -2.16
N GLN A 241 12.33 24.91 -1.89
CA GLN A 241 13.76 24.84 -2.16
C GLN A 241 14.10 23.66 -3.07
N ARG A 242 13.44 22.52 -2.86
CA ARG A 242 13.74 21.28 -3.57
C ARG A 242 12.46 20.52 -3.87
N ILE A 243 12.46 19.80 -5.00
CA ILE A 243 11.41 18.85 -5.35
C ILE A 243 12.11 17.59 -5.83
N HIS A 244 11.70 16.44 -5.32
CA HIS A 244 12.29 15.16 -5.69
C HIS A 244 11.20 14.16 -6.02
N HIS A 245 11.45 13.34 -7.04
CA HIS A 245 10.69 12.11 -7.24
C HIS A 245 11.11 11.07 -6.20
N VAL A 246 10.16 10.27 -5.72
CA VAL A 246 10.41 9.15 -4.81
C VAL A 246 10.79 7.93 -5.65
N GLU A 247 12.04 7.48 -5.55
CA GLU A 247 12.52 6.31 -6.27
C GLU A 247 12.22 5.01 -5.52
N LYS A 248 12.26 5.06 -4.18
CA LYS A 248 12.01 3.91 -3.32
C LYS A 248 11.35 4.33 -2.02
N CYS A 249 10.46 3.50 -1.50
CA CYS A 249 9.85 3.62 -0.18
C CYS A 249 10.08 2.33 0.62
N GLU A 250 10.58 2.46 1.84
CA GLU A 250 10.78 1.39 2.81
C GLU A 250 10.01 1.72 4.09
N VAL A 251 9.34 0.74 4.69
CA VAL A 251 8.49 0.95 5.88
C VAL A 251 8.89 0.00 7.00
N GLY A 252 8.65 0.42 8.23
CA GLY A 252 9.07 -0.34 9.41
C GLY A 252 10.56 -0.15 9.70
N VAL A 253 11.20 0.84 9.07
CA VAL A 253 12.64 1.02 9.18
C VAL A 253 12.97 1.54 10.56
N ASN A 254 13.86 0.83 11.25
CA ASN A 254 14.47 1.27 12.49
C ASN A 254 15.67 2.15 12.16
N LEU A 255 15.52 3.47 12.35
CA LEU A 255 16.55 4.43 11.97
C LEU A 255 17.78 4.39 12.89
N CYS A 256 17.63 4.02 14.16
CA CYS A 256 18.78 3.80 15.06
C CYS A 256 19.69 2.68 14.54
N LYS A 257 19.10 1.63 13.95
CA LYS A 257 19.87 0.54 13.32
C LYS A 257 20.40 0.91 11.95
N ARG A 258 19.62 1.66 11.16
CA ARG A 258 19.96 2.02 9.77
C ARG A 258 21.05 3.09 9.70
N PHE A 259 21.01 4.05 10.62
CA PHE A 259 21.88 5.21 10.68
C PHE A 259 22.40 5.43 12.11
N PRO A 260 23.17 4.48 12.68
CA PRO A 260 23.56 4.51 14.09
C PRO A 260 24.36 5.76 14.49
N ASP A 261 25.15 6.31 13.57
CA ASP A 261 25.98 7.50 13.83
C ASP A 261 25.26 8.83 13.58
N GLN A 262 24.18 8.81 12.78
CA GLN A 262 23.46 10.02 12.36
C GLN A 262 22.13 10.20 13.10
N TYR A 263 21.40 9.12 13.39
CA TYR A 263 20.08 9.18 14.01
C TYR A 263 20.15 8.95 15.52
N ARG A 264 19.62 9.91 16.28
CA ARG A 264 19.63 9.95 17.75
C ARG A 264 18.23 9.95 18.36
N GLY A 265 17.20 9.72 17.53
CA GLY A 265 15.83 9.61 18.00
C GLY A 265 15.58 8.31 18.75
N GLY A 266 14.33 8.12 19.19
CA GLY A 266 13.92 6.90 19.89
C GLY A 266 13.84 5.68 18.97
N ASP A 267 13.77 4.50 19.57
CA ASP A 267 13.59 3.23 18.86
C ASP A 267 12.13 3.06 18.41
N HIS A 268 11.80 3.62 17.25
CA HIS A 268 10.47 3.50 16.64
C HIS A 268 10.55 3.31 15.13
N ALA A 269 9.50 2.70 14.57
CA ALA A 269 9.39 2.43 13.15
C ALA A 269 9.14 3.71 12.34
N HIS A 270 9.84 3.84 11.22
CA HIS A 270 9.71 4.95 10.28
C HIS A 270 9.35 4.45 8.88
N VAL A 271 8.88 5.40 8.06
CA VAL A 271 8.91 5.30 6.61
C VAL A 271 10.16 6.03 6.12
N LEU A 272 10.96 5.38 5.29
CA LEU A 272 12.18 5.91 4.68
C LEU A 272 12.01 5.96 3.16
N TYR A 273 12.32 7.10 2.56
CA TYR A 273 12.24 7.34 1.14
C TYR A 273 13.63 7.57 0.56
N THR A 274 13.95 6.88 -0.54
CA THR A 274 15.07 7.22 -1.42
C THR A 274 14.56 8.18 -2.48
N LEU A 275 15.21 9.33 -2.59
CA LEU A 275 14.82 10.42 -3.47
C LEU A 275 15.70 10.44 -4.70
N GLY A 276 15.08 10.63 -5.85
CA GLY A 276 15.80 10.84 -7.10
C GLY A 276 16.40 12.24 -7.19
N PRO A 277 16.99 12.60 -8.35
CA PRO A 277 17.58 13.91 -8.58
C PRO A 277 16.59 15.06 -8.30
N ASN A 278 17.12 16.20 -7.85
CA ASN A 278 16.32 17.39 -7.63
C ASN A 278 15.74 17.90 -8.96
N ILE A 279 14.42 18.06 -9.03
CA ILE A 279 13.72 18.70 -10.13
C ILE A 279 14.02 20.20 -10.06
N PRO A 280 14.58 20.80 -11.13
CA PRO A 280 14.94 22.21 -11.13
C PRO A 280 13.73 23.13 -10.91
N ILE A 281 13.87 24.08 -9.98
CA ILE A 281 12.96 25.21 -9.83
C ILE A 281 13.49 26.35 -10.71
N PRO A 282 12.65 27.07 -11.48
CA PRO A 282 13.09 28.19 -12.30
C PRO A 282 13.91 29.21 -11.49
N THR A 283 15.12 29.52 -11.94
CA THR A 283 16.10 30.32 -11.21
C THR A 283 15.71 31.79 -11.08
N ASP A 284 14.84 32.28 -11.97
CA ASP A 284 14.26 33.61 -11.96
C ASP A 284 13.09 33.74 -10.97
N ARG A 285 12.71 32.66 -10.28
CA ARG A 285 11.53 32.63 -9.41
C ARG A 285 11.86 32.15 -8.00
N THR A 286 11.29 32.87 -7.02
CA THR A 286 11.21 32.40 -5.63
C THR A 286 9.76 32.04 -5.32
N ILE A 287 9.49 30.75 -5.13
CA ILE A 287 8.16 30.25 -4.73
C ILE A 287 8.05 30.33 -3.21
N ARG A 288 7.38 31.36 -2.69
CA ARG A 288 7.26 31.62 -1.24
C ARG A 288 6.30 30.62 -0.57
N THR A 289 6.43 30.38 0.73
CA THR A 289 5.51 29.47 1.45
C THR A 289 4.06 29.95 1.37
N GLY A 290 3.83 31.26 1.51
CA GLY A 290 2.48 31.83 1.58
C GLY A 290 1.74 31.44 2.86
N ASN A 291 0.42 31.33 2.80
CA ASN A 291 -0.45 31.05 3.95
C ASN A 291 -0.49 29.55 4.30
N ILE A 292 0.62 29.05 4.84
CA ILE A 292 0.76 27.71 5.41
C ILE A 292 1.42 27.86 6.78
N TYR A 293 0.80 27.29 7.81
CA TYR A 293 1.36 27.31 9.17
C TYR A 293 2.75 26.62 9.20
N PRO A 294 3.64 26.94 10.16
CA PRO A 294 5.05 26.54 10.12
C PRO A 294 5.29 25.05 9.88
N SER A 295 4.60 24.15 10.59
CA SER A 295 4.69 22.69 10.43
C SER A 295 3.70 22.11 9.39
N GLY A 296 3.00 22.97 8.66
CA GLY A 296 1.97 22.57 7.72
C GLY A 296 2.51 21.85 6.51
N ARG A 297 1.88 20.72 6.20
CA ARG A 297 2.15 19.89 5.04
C ARG A 297 0.96 19.96 4.11
N VAL A 298 1.22 20.06 2.81
CA VAL A 298 0.17 20.29 1.81
C VAL A 298 0.43 19.47 0.56
N TRP A 299 -0.63 19.10 -0.12
CA TRP A 299 -0.56 18.58 -1.48
C TRP A 299 -0.70 19.73 -2.47
N ALA A 300 0.14 19.74 -3.50
CA ALA A 300 0.03 20.67 -4.62
C ALA A 300 0.50 19.98 -5.91
N ALA A 301 -0.18 20.25 -7.03
CA ALA A 301 0.23 19.76 -8.34
C ALA A 301 1.59 20.37 -8.74
N LEU A 302 2.48 19.56 -9.31
CA LEU A 302 3.83 19.94 -9.68
C LEU A 302 3.86 21.15 -10.63
N ASP A 303 2.98 21.15 -11.64
CA ASP A 303 2.86 22.26 -12.59
C ASP A 303 2.43 23.56 -11.90
N LEU A 304 1.51 23.48 -10.94
CA LEU A 304 1.08 24.64 -10.15
C LEU A 304 2.16 25.13 -9.21
N LEU A 305 2.93 24.23 -8.58
CA LEU A 305 4.07 24.60 -7.75
C LEU A 305 5.10 25.39 -8.55
N LEU A 306 5.40 24.97 -9.77
CA LEU A 306 6.40 25.62 -10.63
C LEU A 306 5.89 26.90 -11.31
N THR A 307 4.58 27.13 -11.34
CA THR A 307 3.97 28.30 -12.01
C THR A 307 3.42 29.37 -11.07
N CYS A 308 2.98 29.02 -9.87
CA CYS A 308 2.42 29.95 -8.87
C CYS A 308 3.50 30.71 -8.10
N GLN A 309 3.12 31.82 -7.46
CA GLN A 309 4.07 32.61 -6.65
C GLN A 309 4.26 32.05 -5.24
N THR A 310 3.28 31.29 -4.75
CA THR A 310 3.31 30.69 -3.42
C THR A 310 2.86 29.24 -3.39
N ILE A 311 3.37 28.48 -2.42
CA ILE A 311 2.95 27.10 -2.15
C ILE A 311 1.46 27.06 -1.74
N SER A 312 0.99 28.02 -0.94
CA SER A 312 -0.44 28.10 -0.58
C SER A 312 -1.35 28.31 -1.79
N GLU A 313 -0.95 29.17 -2.73
CA GLU A 313 -1.71 29.38 -3.98
C GLU A 313 -1.75 28.11 -4.83
N ALA A 314 -0.62 27.43 -4.97
CA ALA A 314 -0.54 26.16 -5.70
C ALA A 314 -1.44 25.09 -5.06
N ARG A 315 -1.45 24.97 -3.72
CA ARG A 315 -2.37 24.11 -2.96
C ARG A 315 -3.83 24.44 -3.27
N ASP A 316 -4.22 25.71 -3.19
CA ASP A 316 -5.62 26.12 -3.34
C ASP A 316 -6.12 25.89 -4.77
N LYS A 317 -5.29 26.20 -5.78
CA LYS A 317 -5.58 25.86 -7.18
C LYS A 317 -5.62 24.36 -7.44
N THR A 318 -4.79 23.58 -6.75
CA THR A 318 -4.82 22.10 -6.85
C THR A 318 -6.14 21.55 -6.32
N LYS A 319 -6.60 22.04 -5.17
CA LYS A 319 -7.93 21.68 -4.62
C LYS A 319 -9.05 22.06 -5.58
N GLY A 320 -8.98 23.23 -6.21
CA GLY A 320 -9.96 23.64 -7.22
C GLY A 320 -9.96 22.81 -8.52
N ARG A 321 -8.92 22.02 -8.79
CA ARG A 321 -8.87 21.08 -9.93
C ARG A 321 -9.48 19.72 -9.61
N GLN A 322 -9.61 19.37 -8.33
CA GLN A 322 -10.29 18.15 -7.93
C GLN A 322 -11.78 18.43 -8.03
N PRO A 323 -12.55 17.70 -8.88
CA PRO A 323 -13.99 17.83 -8.84
C PRO A 323 -14.44 17.51 -7.40
N ASP A 324 -15.45 18.24 -6.90
CA ASP A 324 -16.20 17.84 -5.72
C ASP A 324 -16.73 16.42 -5.99
N ILE A 325 -15.98 15.41 -5.56
CA ILE A 325 -16.49 14.06 -5.47
C ILE A 325 -17.41 14.11 -4.25
N GLY A 326 -18.64 14.55 -4.50
CA GLY A 326 -19.74 14.42 -3.57
C GLY A 326 -19.81 12.97 -3.07
N VAL A 327 -19.97 12.88 -1.75
CA VAL A 327 -20.38 11.74 -0.91
C VAL A 327 -20.81 10.49 -1.67
#